data_AF-H8YVJ8-F1
#
_entry.id   AF-H8YVJ8-F1
#
_cell.length_a   1.000
_cell.length_b   1.000
_cell.length_c   1.000
_cell.angle_alpha   90.00
_cell.angle_beta   90.00
_cell.angle_gamma   90.00
#
_symmetry.space_group_name_H-M   'P 1'
#
loop_
_entity.id
_entity.type
_entity.pdbx_description
1 polymer ?
#
loop_
_entity_poly.entity_id
_entity_poly.type
_entity_poly.pdbx_seq_one_letter_code
_entity_poly.pdbx_strand_id
1 'polypeptide(L)' 'MAMIEVTADCPARLAGFLEGVSWVNDSAVSVLSVDDAGCRAVLIDQELEDDHHWQLGPGALMLKTEG' A
#
# COMPACT_ATOMS: atom_id res chain seq x y z
N MET A 1 1.75 1.32 -15.39
CA MET A 1 0.84 0.78 -14.36
C MET A 1 1.68 -0.15 -13.52
N ALA A 2 2.08 0.36 -12.36
CA ALA A 2 2.96 -0.32 -11.43
C ALA A 2 2.19 -0.79 -10.19
N MET A 3 2.70 -1.83 -9.56
CA MET A 3 2.17 -2.40 -8.33
C MET A 3 2.93 -1.85 -7.12
N ILE A 4 2.17 -1.43 -6.10
CA ILE A 4 2.71 -1.06 -4.80
C ILE A 4 2.25 -2.12 -3.80
N GLU A 5 3.18 -2.94 -3.31
CA GLU A 5 2.89 -3.82 -2.18
C GLU A 5 3.14 -3.07 -0.87
N VAL A 6 2.13 -2.95 -0.03
CA VAL A 6 2.22 -2.32 1.29
C VAL A 6 2.05 -3.38 2.37
N THR A 7 3.01 -3.45 3.29
CA THR A 7 2.98 -4.35 4.44
C THR A 7 2.86 -3.58 5.75
N ALA A 8 2.21 -4.13 6.76
CA ALA A 8 2.13 -3.56 8.11
C ALA A 8 2.54 -4.60 9.18
N ASP A 9 2.78 -4.14 10.39
CA ASP A 9 3.04 -5.00 11.56
C ASP A 9 1.76 -5.53 12.21
N CYS A 10 0.60 -4.88 11.96
CA CYS A 10 -0.69 -5.34 12.42
C CYS A 10 -1.85 -4.93 11.48
N PRO A 11 -3.00 -5.66 11.53
CA PRO A 11 -4.12 -5.39 10.63
C PRO A 11 -4.76 -4.02 10.84
N ALA A 12 -4.85 -3.54 12.08
CA ALA A 12 -5.47 -2.25 12.39
C ALA A 12 -4.74 -1.07 11.74
N ARG A 13 -3.41 -1.16 11.59
CA ARG A 13 -2.62 -0.11 10.93
C ARG A 13 -2.83 -0.13 9.43
N LEU A 14 -2.87 -1.32 8.82
CA LEU A 14 -3.19 -1.46 7.41
C LEU A 14 -4.59 -0.91 7.10
N ALA A 15 -5.59 -1.26 7.91
CA ALA A 15 -6.96 -0.77 7.77
C ALA A 15 -7.03 0.76 7.83
N GLY A 16 -6.42 1.38 8.85
CA GLY A 16 -6.40 2.85 8.97
C GLY A 16 -5.67 3.54 7.81
N PHE A 17 -4.64 2.91 7.24
CA PHE A 17 -3.99 3.42 6.02
C PHE A 17 -4.93 3.37 4.81
N LEU A 18 -5.59 2.23 4.58
CA LEU A 18 -6.52 2.06 3.46
C LEU A 18 -7.74 3.00 3.56
N GLU A 19 -8.23 3.28 4.77
CA GLU A 19 -9.29 4.28 4.99
C GLU A 19 -8.87 5.70 4.55
N GLY A 20 -7.57 6.02 4.65
CA GLY A 20 -7.01 7.30 4.24
C GLY A 20 -6.70 7.42 2.74
N VAL A 21 -6.70 6.31 2.00
CA VAL A 21 -6.52 6.33 0.54
C VAL A 21 -7.77 6.93 -0.10
N SER A 22 -7.62 8.02 -0.86
CA SER A 22 -8.73 8.58 -1.63
C SER A 22 -9.09 7.68 -2.80
N TRP A 23 -10.35 7.26 -2.86
CA TRP A 23 -10.89 6.36 -3.89
C TRP A 23 -11.57 7.08 -5.05
N VAL A 24 -11.59 8.42 -5.01
CA VAL A 24 -12.25 9.22 -6.03
C VAL A 24 -11.44 9.11 -7.32
N ASN A 25 -12.15 8.83 -8.42
CA ASN A 25 -11.72 8.41 -9.78
C ASN A 25 -10.55 9.18 -10.45
N ASP A 26 -10.03 10.24 -9.83
CA ASP A 26 -8.83 10.99 -10.22
C ASP A 26 -7.59 10.62 -9.39
N SER A 27 -7.73 9.74 -8.40
CA SER A 27 -6.62 9.27 -7.59
C SER A 27 -5.87 8.23 -8.42
N ALA A 28 -4.60 8.49 -8.73
CA ALA A 28 -3.73 7.63 -9.53
C ALA A 28 -3.62 6.18 -9.01
N VAL A 29 -4.12 5.90 -7.80
CA VAL A 29 -3.95 4.67 -7.04
C VAL A 29 -5.28 3.94 -6.82
N SER A 30 -5.32 2.63 -7.10
CA SER A 30 -6.44 1.72 -6.83
C SER A 30 -5.98 0.51 -5.99
N VAL A 31 -6.83 -0.08 -5.14
CA VAL A 31 -6.51 -1.34 -4.45
C VAL A 31 -6.86 -2.54 -5.34
N LEU A 32 -5.89 -3.43 -5.55
CA LEU A 32 -6.09 -4.70 -6.23
C LEU A 32 -6.49 -5.83 -5.27
N SER A 33 -5.82 -5.92 -4.11
CA SER A 33 -6.07 -6.97 -3.13
C SER A 33 -5.62 -6.59 -1.72
N VAL A 34 -6.25 -7.20 -0.70
CA VAL A 34 -5.87 -7.07 0.71
C VAL A 34 -5.81 -8.47 1.34
N ASP A 35 -4.75 -8.74 2.10
CA ASP A 35 -4.57 -9.91 2.96
C ASP A 35 -4.38 -9.41 4.40
N ASP A 36 -5.48 -9.31 5.14
CA ASP A 36 -5.48 -8.84 6.53
C ASP A 36 -4.72 -9.78 7.47
N ALA A 37 -4.75 -11.09 7.20
CA ALA A 37 -4.05 -12.09 8.02
C ALA A 37 -2.53 -11.92 7.89
N GLY A 38 -2.05 -11.64 6.68
CA GLY A 38 -0.67 -11.31 6.39
C GLY A 38 -0.28 -9.84 6.63
N CYS A 39 -1.24 -8.97 6.95
CA CYS A 39 -1.06 -7.51 7.03
C CYS A 39 -0.49 -6.91 5.74
N ARG A 40 -1.05 -7.29 4.57
CA ARG A 40 -0.58 -6.85 3.25
C ARG A 40 -1.70 -6.26 2.40
N ALA A 41 -1.38 -5.26 1.57
CA ALA A 41 -2.25 -4.76 0.51
C ALA A 41 -1.44 -4.56 -0.78
N VAL A 42 -2.07 -4.78 -1.92
CA VAL A 42 -1.48 -4.48 -3.24
C VAL A 42 -2.29 -3.38 -3.88
N LEU A 43 -1.62 -2.29 -4.22
CA LEU A 43 -2.17 -1.15 -4.92
C LEU A 43 -1.66 -1.12 -6.36
N ILE A 44 -2.41 -0.49 -7.23
CA ILE A 44 -2.04 -0.20 -8.60
C ILE A 44 -1.94 1.31 -8.72
N ASP A 45 -0.78 1.81 -9.15
CA ASP A 45 -0.57 3.21 -9.48
C ASP A 45 -0.36 3.36 -10.99
N GLN A 46 -1.15 4.24 -11.62
CA GLN A 46 -1.07 4.48 -13.06
C GLN A 46 0.08 5.41 -13.45
N GLU A 47 0.56 6.23 -12.51
CA GLU A 47 1.60 7.24 -12.72
C GLU A 47 3.01 6.71 -12.39
N LEU A 48 3.12 5.66 -11.58
CA LEU A 48 4.40 5.02 -11.30
C LEU A 48 4.89 4.17 -12.49
N GLU A 49 6.21 4.25 -12.69
CA GLU A 49 6.93 3.53 -13.74
C GLU A 49 7.38 2.13 -13.30
N ASP A 50 7.64 1.94 -12.00
CA ASP A 50 8.21 0.71 -11.44
C ASP A 50 7.43 0.19 -10.23
N ASP A 51 7.45 -1.14 -10.05
CA ASP A 51 6.86 -1.82 -8.89
C ASP A 51 7.67 -1.54 -7.62
N HIS A 52 6.98 -1.31 -6.50
CA HIS A 52 7.63 -1.02 -5.22
C HIS A 52 7.02 -1.79 -4.06
N HIS A 53 7.88 -2.19 -3.11
CA HIS A 53 7.47 -2.79 -1.85
C HIS A 53 7.72 -1.82 -0.71
N TRP A 54 6.69 -1.57 0.10
CA TRP A 54 6.70 -0.61 1.19
C TRP A 54 6.26 -1.27 2.50
N GLN A 55 6.72 -0.71 3.60
CA GLN A 55 6.29 -1.05 4.94
C GLN A 55 5.70 0.18 5.63
N LEU A 56 4.52 0.03 6.24
CA LEU A 56 3.91 1.04 7.09
C LEU A 56 4.65 1.11 8.42
N GLY A 57 5.54 2.10 8.51
CA GLY A 57 6.17 2.49 9.76
C GLY A 57 5.20 3.22 10.70
N PRO A 58 5.67 3.63 11.90
CA PRO A 58 4.83 4.27 12.91
C PRO A 58 4.18 5.59 12.48
N GLY A 59 4.65 6.23 11.41
CA GLY A 59 4.10 7.50 10.92
C GLY A 59 4.26 7.78 9.43
N ALA A 60 4.82 6.85 8.66
CA ALA A 60 5.01 7.01 7.22
C ALA A 60 5.19 5.65 6.52
N LEU A 61 4.92 5.63 5.22
CA LEU A 61 5.35 4.56 4.33
C LEU A 61 6.89 4.62 4.19
N MET A 62 7.55 3.47 4.34
CA MET A 62 8.99 3.32 4.17
C MET A 62 9.27 2.32 3.05
N LEU A 63 10.18 2.65 2.13
CA LEU A 63 10.59 1.70 1.11
C LEU A 63 11.22 0.48 1.78
N LYS A 64 10.71 -0.71 1.46
CA LYS A 64 11.26 -1.96 1.96
C LYS A 64 12.54 -2.24 1.19
N THR A 65 13.66 -1.78 1.74
CA THR A 65 14.98 -2.19 1.24
C THR A 65 15.13 -3.68 1.54
N GLU A 66 15.42 -4.47 0.51
CA GLU A 66 15.72 -5.89 0.70
C GLU A 66 16.84 -6.04 1.75
N GLY A 67 16.58 -6.87 2.75
CA GLY A 67 17.54 -7.28 3.78
C GLY A 67 17.89 -8.74 3.59
#